data_AF-A0A848TBW6-F1
#
_entry.id   AF-A0A848TBW6-F1
#
_cell.length_a   1.000
_cell.length_b   1.000
_cell.length_c   1.000
_cell.angle_alpha   90.00
_cell.angle_beta   90.00
_cell.angle_gamma   90.00
#
_symmetry.space_group_name_H-M   'P 1'
#
loop_
_entity.id
_entity.type
_entity.pdbx_description
1 polymer ?
#
loop_
_entity_poly.entity_id
_entity_poly.type
_entity_poly.pdbx_seq_one_letter_code
_entity_poly.pdbx_strand_id
1 'polypeptide(L)'
;QPTCGFTFVGTDGTIASPDYASEVTVQTRERFEIHAIAADPLPEGERNAIEYVLGRIASGEPVEGPLDPGFCLTAQRIVDTAIRSAAEKRTLDLIP
;
A
#
# COMPACT_ATOMS: atom_id res chain seq x y z
N GLN A 1 -4.65 16.13 -12.50
CA GLN A 1 -4.79 14.70 -12.15
C GLN A 1 -4.82 14.63 -10.63
N PRO A 2 -5.74 13.90 -9.98
CA PRO A 2 -5.73 13.76 -8.52
C PRO A 2 -4.43 13.11 -8.06
N THR A 3 -3.88 13.56 -6.94
CA THR A 3 -2.68 12.97 -6.35
C THR A 3 -3.01 11.58 -5.81
N CYS A 4 -2.31 10.56 -6.31
CA CYS A 4 -2.35 9.21 -5.76
C CYS A 4 -1.33 9.08 -4.62
N GLY A 5 -1.61 8.19 -3.67
CA GLY A 5 -0.83 8.01 -2.45
C GLY A 5 -1.68 7.47 -1.32
N PHE A 6 -1.24 7.68 -0.10
CA PHE A 6 -1.97 7.29 1.10
C PHE A 6 -2.11 8.44 2.10
N THR A 7 -3.12 8.35 2.95
CA THR A 7 -3.29 9.19 4.15
C THR A 7 -3.85 8.31 5.26
N PHE A 8 -3.08 8.16 6.32
CA PHE A 8 -3.48 7.48 7.54
C PHE A 8 -3.79 8.52 8.61
N VAL A 9 -5.05 8.56 9.05
CA VAL A 9 -5.50 9.42 10.15
C VAL A 9 -5.68 8.53 11.38
N GLY A 10 -4.84 8.74 12.39
CA GLY A 10 -4.88 8.04 13.66
C GLY A 10 -5.33 8.95 14.79
N THR A 11 -5.49 8.37 15.99
CA THR A 11 -5.82 9.15 17.19
C THR A 11 -4.74 10.14 17.58
N ASP A 12 -3.47 9.82 17.32
CA ASP A 12 -2.31 10.59 17.79
C ASP A 12 -1.61 11.40 16.69
N GLY A 13 -2.16 11.37 15.48
CA GLY A 13 -1.56 12.09 14.36
C GLY A 13 -2.04 11.63 12.99
N THR A 14 -1.43 12.22 11.97
CA THR A 14 -1.68 11.89 10.56
C THR A 14 -0.35 11.64 9.87
N ILE A 15 -0.32 10.63 9.00
CA ILE A 15 0.79 10.33 8.11
C ILE A 15 0.24 10.32 6.68
N ALA A 16 0.87 11.05 5.77
CA ALA A 16 0.47 11.07 4.37
C ALA A 16 1.69 11.08 3.44
N SER A 17 1.56 10.39 2.31
CA SER A 17 2.57 10.38 1.26
C SER A 17 1.88 10.32 -0.10
N PRO A 18 2.19 11.24 -1.02
CA PRO A 18 1.99 11.01 -2.45
C PRO A 18 2.80 9.78 -2.90
N ASP A 19 2.34 9.12 -3.97
CA ASP A 19 3.10 8.05 -4.61
C ASP A 19 4.48 8.56 -5.05
N TYR A 20 5.51 7.75 -4.79
CA TYR A 20 6.92 8.01 -5.13
C TYR A 20 7.56 9.26 -4.49
N ALA A 21 6.92 9.87 -3.49
CA ALA A 21 7.54 10.96 -2.74
C ALA A 21 8.81 10.48 -2.02
N SER A 22 9.85 11.32 -1.97
CA SER A 22 11.10 11.05 -1.23
C SER A 22 10.95 11.22 0.28
N GLU A 23 9.79 11.69 0.73
CA GLU A 23 9.49 11.97 2.12
C GLU A 23 8.02 11.69 2.41
N VAL A 24 7.76 11.30 3.65
CA VAL A 24 6.42 11.14 4.22
C VAL A 24 6.15 12.36 5.10
N THR A 25 4.95 12.93 4.96
CA THR A 25 4.50 14.03 5.82
C THR A 25 3.87 13.49 7.10
N VAL A 26 4.29 14.03 8.23
CA VAL A 26 3.85 13.58 9.56
C VAL A 26 3.35 14.78 10.36
N GLN A 27 2.26 14.56 11.08
CA GLN A 27 1.72 15.43 12.11
C GLN A 27 1.45 14.57 13.34
N THR A 28 1.81 15.05 14.53
CA THR A 28 1.51 14.36 15.79
C THR A 28 0.80 15.30 16.76
N ARG A 29 0.23 14.77 17.85
CA ARG A 29 -0.32 15.60 18.94
C ARG A 29 0.74 16.47 19.63
N GLU A 30 1.98 16.00 19.69
CA GLU A 30 3.08 16.75 20.29
C GLU A 30 3.64 17.81 19.33
N ARG A 31 3.50 17.57 18.02
CA ARG A 31 3.92 18.49 16.96
C ARG A 31 2.86 18.57 15.88
N PHE A 32 1.97 19.54 16.04
CA PHE A 32 0.86 19.79 15.11
C PHE A 32 1.30 20.35 13.75
N GLU A 33 2.52 20.87 13.64
CA GLU A 33 3.04 21.30 12.34
C GLU A 33 3.45 20.09 11.50
N ILE A 34 3.08 20.13 10.21
CA ILE A 34 3.52 19.13 9.25
C ILE A 34 5.04 19.17 9.18
N HIS A 35 5.66 18.01 9.31
CA HIS A 35 7.09 17.83 9.13
C HIS A 35 7.37 16.61 8.28
N ALA A 36 8.41 16.73 7.46
CA ALA A 36 8.84 15.67 6.56
C ALA A 36 9.76 14.69 7.28
N ILE A 37 9.58 13.40 6.99
CA ILE A 37 10.51 12.33 7.32
C ILE A 37 10.95 11.69 6.00
N ALA A 38 12.26 11.64 5.75
CA ALA A 38 12.79 11.04 4.54
C ALA A 38 12.39 9.56 4.44
N ALA A 39 11.97 9.13 3.25
CA ALA A 39 11.72 7.73 2.97
C ALA A 39 13.05 7.02 2.70
N ASP A 40 13.25 5.86 3.33
CA ASP A 40 14.42 5.04 3.07
C ASP A 40 14.37 4.47 1.64
N PRO A 41 15.51 4.37 0.95
CA PRO A 41 15.57 3.69 -0.33
C PRO A 41 15.30 2.20 -0.15
N LEU A 42 14.61 1.60 -1.13
CA LEU A 42 14.38 0.16 -1.14
C LEU A 42 15.72 -0.59 -1.30
N PRO A 43 15.92 -1.73 -0.62
CA PRO A 43 17.15 -2.50 -0.71
C PRO A 43 17.33 -3.09 -2.11
N GLU A 44 18.58 -3.35 -2.49
CA GLU A 44 18.91 -4.03 -3.74
C GLU A 44 18.22 -5.41 -3.80
N GLY A 45 17.64 -5.75 -4.95
CA GLY A 45 16.85 -6.98 -5.09
C GLY A 45 15.39 -6.83 -4.68
N GLU A 46 14.98 -5.72 -4.06
CA GLU A 46 13.58 -5.46 -3.69
C GLU A 46 13.06 -4.09 -4.19
N ARG A 47 13.81 -3.43 -5.08
CA ARG A 47 13.47 -2.09 -5.61
C ARG A 47 12.21 -2.09 -6.48
N ASN A 48 11.81 -3.24 -6.99
CA ASN A 48 10.60 -3.44 -7.76
C ASN A 48 10.16 -4.90 -7.69
N ALA A 49 8.94 -5.16 -8.15
CA ALA A 49 8.34 -6.49 -8.12
C ALA A 49 9.15 -7.56 -8.90
N ILE A 50 9.78 -7.17 -10.01
CA ILE A 50 10.54 -8.11 -10.85
C ILE A 50 11.81 -8.56 -10.11
N GLU A 51 12.59 -7.60 -9.59
CA GLU A 51 13.77 -7.90 -8.78
C GLU A 51 13.43 -8.81 -7.60
N TYR A 52 12.36 -8.47 -6.87
CA TYR A 52 11.93 -9.23 -5.70
C TYR A 52 11.61 -10.69 -6.05
N VAL A 53 10.77 -10.91 -7.07
CA VAL A 53 10.36 -12.26 -7.48
C VAL A 53 11.54 -13.07 -7.99
N LEU A 54 12.44 -12.47 -8.79
CA LEU A 54 13.65 -13.15 -9.25
C LEU A 54 14.55 -13.55 -8.07
N GLY A 55 14.68 -12.69 -7.05
CA GLY A 55 15.41 -12.98 -5.82
C GLY A 55 14.85 -14.19 -5.08
N ARG A 56 13.52 -14.24 -4.88
CA ARG A 56 12.84 -15.37 -4.21
C ARG A 56 12.98 -16.68 -4.97
N ILE A 57 12.86 -16.65 -6.30
CA ILE A 57 13.09 -17.83 -7.15
C ILE A 57 14.53 -18.33 -7.00
N ALA A 58 15.52 -17.42 -7.01
CA ALA A 58 16.92 -17.78 -6.89
C ALA A 58 17.28 -18.35 -5.51
N SER A 59 16.67 -17.83 -4.44
CA SER A 59 16.88 -18.33 -3.07
C SER A 59 16.05 -19.56 -2.72
N GLY A 60 15.04 -19.91 -3.53
CA GLY A 60 14.10 -21.00 -3.24
C GLY A 60 13.13 -20.66 -2.10
N GLU A 61 12.91 -19.37 -1.85
CA GLU A 61 12.03 -18.87 -0.80
C GLU A 61 10.63 -18.54 -1.34
N PRO A 62 9.60 -18.52 -0.47
CA PRO A 62 8.28 -18.07 -0.86
C PRO A 62 8.26 -16.58 -1.22
N VAL A 63 7.33 -16.22 -2.11
CA VAL A 63 6.97 -14.82 -2.41
C VAL A 63 6.02 -14.34 -1.31
N GLU A 64 6.36 -13.24 -0.65
CA GLU A 64 5.60 -12.69 0.47
C GLU A 64 5.13 -11.24 0.19
N GLY A 65 4.51 -10.61 1.20
CA GLY A 65 4.16 -9.20 1.16
C GLY A 65 3.14 -8.86 0.06
N PRO A 66 3.29 -7.74 -0.65
CA PRO A 66 2.33 -7.30 -1.67
C PRO A 66 2.14 -8.26 -2.86
N LEU A 67 3.06 -9.22 -3.04
CA LEU A 67 3.03 -10.20 -4.12
C LEU A 67 2.66 -11.61 -3.64
N ASP A 68 2.41 -11.81 -2.35
CA ASP A 68 1.92 -13.07 -1.81
C ASP A 68 0.62 -13.49 -2.55
N PRO A 69 0.50 -14.74 -3.02
CA PRO A 69 -0.69 -15.19 -3.77
C PRO A 69 -1.99 -15.11 -2.97
N GLY A 70 -1.97 -15.38 -1.67
CA GLY A 70 -3.17 -15.31 -0.82
C GLY A 70 -3.65 -13.87 -0.62
N PHE A 71 -2.70 -12.95 -0.42
CA PHE A 71 -2.93 -11.52 -0.40
C PHE A 71 -3.50 -11.03 -1.75
N CYS A 72 -2.87 -11.40 -2.87
CA CYS A 72 -3.31 -11.03 -4.22
C CYS A 72 -4.75 -11.50 -4.50
N LEU A 73 -5.11 -12.72 -4.08
CA LEU A 73 -6.47 -13.22 -4.23
C LEU A 73 -7.47 -12.38 -3.44
N THR A 74 -7.12 -11.99 -2.21
CA THR A 74 -7.97 -11.12 -1.38
C THR A 74 -8.13 -9.73 -2.02
N ALA A 75 -7.05 -9.15 -2.55
CA ALA A 75 -7.10 -7.88 -3.27
C ALA A 75 -7.99 -7.96 -4.53
N GLN A 76 -7.92 -9.04 -5.30
CA GLN A 76 -8.80 -9.24 -6.46
C GLN A 76 -10.27 -9.31 -6.05
N ARG A 77 -10.58 -9.98 -4.92
CA ARG A 77 -11.95 -10.05 -4.39
C ARG A 77 -12.50 -8.68 -4.01
N ILE A 78 -11.65 -7.77 -3.50
CA ILE A 78 -12.05 -6.38 -3.23
C ILE A 78 -12.44 -5.69 -4.54
N VAL A 79 -11.65 -5.84 -5.60
CA VAL A 79 -11.94 -5.27 -6.93
C VAL A 79 -13.25 -5.82 -7.50
N ASP A 80 -13.44 -7.14 -7.46
CA ASP A 80 -14.65 -7.80 -7.97
C ASP A 80 -15.90 -7.37 -7.15
N THR A 81 -15.76 -7.25 -5.83
CA THR A 81 -16.82 -6.75 -4.96
C THR A 81 -17.16 -5.29 -5.28
N ALA A 82 -16.16 -4.44 -5.56
CA ALA A 82 -16.36 -3.05 -5.93
C ALA A 82 -17.11 -2.92 -7.28
N ILE A 83 -16.79 -3.77 -8.27
CA ILE A 83 -17.51 -3.83 -9.55
C ILE A 83 -19.00 -4.14 -9.32
N ARG A 84 -19.29 -5.16 -8.50
CA ARG A 84 -20.67 -5.52 -8.14
C ARG A 84 -21.38 -4.43 -7.35
N SER A 85 -20.69 -3.83 -6.37
CA SER A 85 -21.21 -2.74 -5.56
C SER A 85 -21.60 -1.53 -6.41
N ALA A 86 -20.78 -1.18 -7.41
CA ALA A 86 -21.07 -0.10 -8.34
C ALA A 86 -22.32 -0.39 -9.19
N ALA A 87 -22.48 -1.63 -9.66
CA ALA A 87 -23.65 -2.05 -10.42
C ALA A 87 -24.94 -2.04 -9.57
N GLU A 88 -24.86 -2.51 -8.32
CA GLU A 88 -26.00 -2.57 -7.38
C GLU A 88 -26.27 -1.24 -6.66
N LYS A 89 -25.38 -0.25 -6.78
CA LYS A 89 -25.46 1.05 -6.11
C LYS A 89 -25.63 0.97 -4.59
N ARG A 90 -24.99 -0.02 -3.97
CA ARG A 90 -24.98 -0.22 -2.52
C ARG A 90 -23.68 -0.89 -2.08
N THR A 91 -23.31 -0.70 -0.82
CA THR A 91 -22.20 -1.44 -0.21
C THR A 91 -22.52 -2.92 -0.10
N LEU A 92 -21.51 -3.75 -0.36
CA LEU A 92 -21.59 -5.21 -0.31
C LEU A 92 -20.52 -5.75 0.64
N ASP A 93 -20.79 -6.92 1.23
CA ASP A 93 -19.77 -7.70 1.91
C ASP A 93 -18.75 -8.25 0.89
N LEU A 94 -17.52 -8.48 1.36
CA LEU A 94 -16.46 -9.05 0.54
C LEU A 94 -16.84 -10.43 0.05
N ILE A 95 -16.60 -10.70 -1.24
CA ILE A 95 -16.87 -12.03 -1.81
C ILE A 95 -15.91 -13.09 -1.25
N PRO A 96 -16.38 -14.35 -1.05
CA PRO A 96 -15.61 -15.41 -0.40
C PRO A 96 -14.32 -15.81 -1.07
#